data_AF-A0A970ZRY4-F1
#
_entry.id   AF-A0A970ZRY4-F1
#
_cell.length_a   1.000
_cell.length_b   1.000
_cell.length_c   1.000
_cell.angle_alpha   90.00
_cell.angle_beta   90.00
_cell.angle_gamma   90.00
#
_symmetry.space_group_name_H-M   'P 1'
#
loop_
_entity.id
_entity.type
_entity.pdbx_description
1 polymer ?
#
loop_
_entity_poly.entity_id
_entity_poly.type
_entity_poly.pdbx_seq_one_letter_code
_entity_poly.pdbx_strand_id
1 'polypeptide(L)'
;SLLALLYGALERAQKFSRRTITYTELKNIESAFKQYHAHYHAWPDDTRAAIQFESGDDRGFIIDERIAALLQGNRIAGVSPNDIAAFNPEMIPFIEFSRYSPVTRAPANPFKPNNPGAPDTTRAYKVLFDTNGDRRIDVRDPDTGFTTNGIIANIAVWTIIPGTRQNDAAGNPEPLKDEIFGTWDSFSIK
;
A
#
# COMPACT_ATOMS: atom_id res chain seq x y z
N SER A 1 -6.77 -17.87 -33.04
CA SER A 1 -5.35 -18.11 -33.42
C SER A 1 -4.55 -18.49 -32.18
N LEU A 2 -3.65 -19.47 -32.28
CA LEU A 2 -2.80 -19.94 -31.16
C LEU A 2 -2.01 -18.80 -30.49
N LEU A 3 -1.59 -17.82 -31.29
CA LEU A 3 -0.87 -16.63 -30.82
C LEU A 3 -1.71 -15.75 -29.87
N ALA A 4 -3.01 -15.60 -30.12
CA ALA A 4 -3.89 -14.83 -29.25
C ALA A 4 -4.14 -15.54 -27.90
N LEU A 5 -4.20 -16.88 -27.92
CA LEU A 5 -4.28 -17.68 -26.69
C LEU A 5 -3.00 -17.58 -25.86
N LEU A 6 -1.83 -17.62 -26.51
CA LEU A 6 -0.54 -17.49 -25.84
C LEU A 6 -0.35 -16.10 -25.23
N TYR A 7 -0.73 -15.05 -25.96
CA TYR A 7 -0.67 -13.67 -25.46
C TYR A 7 -1.59 -13.46 -24.25
N GLY A 8 -2.83 -13.94 -24.33
CA GLY A 8 -3.77 -13.88 -23.21
C GLY A 8 -3.30 -14.68 -21.99
N ALA A 9 -2.64 -15.83 -22.18
CA ALA A 9 -2.07 -16.61 -21.09
C ALA A 9 -0.88 -15.89 -20.43
N LEU A 10 0.00 -15.26 -21.22
CA LEU A 10 1.14 -14.50 -20.72
C LEU A 10 0.71 -13.26 -19.92
N GLU A 11 -0.26 -12.49 -20.43
CA GLU A 11 -0.80 -11.31 -19.75
C GLU A 11 -1.37 -11.68 -18.37
N ARG A 12 -2.15 -12.79 -18.29
CA ARG A 12 -2.67 -13.30 -17.03
C ARG A 12 -1.56 -13.74 -16.07
N ALA A 13 -0.54 -14.44 -16.55
CA ALA A 13 0.59 -14.88 -15.73
C ALA A 13 1.40 -13.69 -15.17
N GLN A 14 1.65 -12.66 -15.99
CA GLN A 14 2.33 -11.44 -15.55
C GLN A 14 1.50 -10.68 -14.51
N LYS A 15 0.19 -10.55 -14.74
CA LYS A 15 -0.72 -9.91 -13.79
C LYS A 15 -0.76 -10.66 -12.47
N PHE A 16 -0.86 -11.99 -12.50
CA PHE A 16 -0.81 -12.84 -11.32
C PHE A 16 0.48 -12.63 -10.52
N SER A 17 1.64 -12.70 -11.19
CA SER A 17 2.94 -12.47 -10.55
C SER A 17 3.01 -11.10 -9.87
N ARG A 18 2.54 -10.04 -10.53
CA ARG A 18 2.50 -8.68 -9.95
C ARG A 18 1.57 -8.59 -8.74
N ARG A 19 0.41 -9.26 -8.75
CA ARG A 19 -0.50 -9.33 -7.59
C ARG A 19 0.15 -10.01 -6.41
N THR A 20 0.81 -11.16 -6.63
CA THR A 20 1.52 -11.88 -5.57
C THR A 20 2.60 -11.02 -4.94
N ILE A 21 3.44 -10.37 -5.76
CA ILE A 21 4.48 -9.45 -5.27
C ILE A 21 3.84 -8.32 -4.44
N THR A 22 2.77 -7.72 -4.95
CA THR A 22 2.08 -6.63 -4.26
C THR A 22 1.51 -7.09 -2.92
N TYR A 23 0.89 -8.26 -2.86
CA TYR A 23 0.32 -8.82 -1.64
C TYR A 23 1.40 -9.11 -0.59
N THR A 24 2.52 -9.70 -1.01
CA THR A 24 3.67 -9.92 -0.12
C THR A 24 4.19 -8.60 0.45
N GLU A 25 4.31 -7.55 -0.38
CA GLU A 25 4.75 -6.24 0.10
C GLU A 25 3.76 -5.64 1.12
N LEU A 26 2.45 -5.71 0.83
CA LEU A 26 1.40 -5.26 1.77
C LEU A 26 1.51 -5.96 3.13
N LYS A 27 1.76 -7.28 3.12
CA LYS A 27 1.94 -8.07 4.34
C LYS A 27 3.24 -7.75 5.08
N ASN A 28 4.31 -7.47 4.36
CA ASN A 28 5.57 -7.02 4.96
C ASN A 28 5.39 -5.65 5.65
N ILE A 29 4.70 -4.71 4.99
CA ILE A 29 4.37 -3.40 5.57
C ILE A 29 3.52 -3.55 6.83
N GLU A 30 2.46 -4.38 6.78
CA GLU A 30 1.62 -4.66 7.93
C GLU A 30 2.44 -5.25 9.10
N SER A 31 3.33 -6.20 8.81
CA SER A 31 4.21 -6.79 9.83
C SER A 31 5.17 -5.76 10.43
N ALA A 32 5.77 -4.93 9.60
CA ALA A 32 6.72 -3.88 10.03
C ALA A 32 6.07 -2.90 11.01
N PHE A 33 4.85 -2.43 10.72
CA PHE A 33 4.15 -1.55 11.65
C PHE A 33 3.68 -2.26 12.92
N LYS A 34 3.32 -3.55 12.85
CA LYS A 34 3.04 -4.34 14.07
C LYS A 34 4.28 -4.50 14.95
N GLN A 35 5.45 -4.71 14.34
CA GLN A 35 6.73 -4.76 15.06
C GLN A 35 7.07 -3.39 15.66
N TYR A 36 6.88 -2.31 14.90
CA TYR A 36 7.03 -0.94 15.39
C TYR A 36 6.14 -0.69 16.63
N HIS A 37 4.85 -1.02 16.54
CA HIS A 37 3.92 -0.85 17.66
C HIS A 37 4.26 -1.76 18.84
N ALA A 38 4.75 -2.98 18.60
CA ALA A 38 5.21 -3.86 19.67
C ALA A 38 6.43 -3.31 20.40
N HIS A 39 7.34 -2.63 19.69
CA HIS A 39 8.56 -2.06 20.25
C HIS A 39 8.31 -0.73 20.98
N TYR A 40 7.59 0.20 20.36
CA TYR A 40 7.36 1.54 20.90
C TYR A 40 6.05 1.70 21.66
N HIS A 41 5.17 0.69 21.66
CA HIS A 41 3.84 0.73 22.28
C HIS A 41 2.95 1.88 21.76
N ALA A 42 3.21 2.34 20.54
CA ALA A 42 2.48 3.42 19.89
C ALA A 42 2.52 3.25 18.36
N TRP A 43 1.52 3.78 17.67
CA TRP A 43 1.57 3.93 16.22
C TRP A 43 2.45 5.11 15.82
N PRO A 44 3.10 5.05 14.64
CA PRO A 44 3.87 6.18 14.15
C PRO A 44 3.01 7.41 13.91
N ASP A 45 3.61 8.58 14.09
CA ASP A 45 3.03 9.88 13.79
C ASP A 45 2.93 10.08 12.27
N ASP A 46 1.79 10.57 11.79
CA ASP A 46 1.45 10.76 10.39
C ASP A 46 1.88 12.13 9.85
N THR A 47 2.12 13.11 10.73
CA THR A 47 2.52 14.49 10.39
C THR A 47 3.81 14.60 9.56
N ARG A 48 4.60 13.52 9.48
CA ARG A 48 5.85 13.44 8.71
C ARG A 48 5.62 13.01 7.27
N ALA A 49 4.48 12.38 6.99
CA ALA A 49 4.09 11.99 5.64
C ALA A 49 3.61 13.21 4.85
N ALA A 50 3.91 13.22 3.56
CA ALA A 50 3.47 14.25 2.63
C ALA A 50 1.95 14.28 2.46
N ILE A 51 1.29 13.12 2.57
CA ILE A 51 -0.15 12.97 2.43
C ILE A 51 -0.68 12.14 3.60
N GLN A 52 -1.51 12.78 4.40
CA GLN A 52 -2.23 12.21 5.53
C GLN A 52 -3.71 12.10 5.20
N PHE A 53 -4.39 11.17 5.85
CA PHE A 53 -5.83 11.04 5.75
C PHE A 53 -6.38 10.42 7.03
N GLU A 54 -7.62 10.76 7.31
CA GLU A 54 -8.36 10.30 8.49
C GLU A 54 -9.62 9.56 8.03
N SER A 55 -10.07 8.62 8.85
CA SER A 55 -11.35 7.95 8.70
C SER A 55 -12.02 7.77 10.06
N GLY A 56 -12.98 8.63 10.37
CA GLY A 56 -13.53 8.69 11.73
C GLY A 56 -12.44 9.13 12.71
N ASP A 57 -12.18 8.30 13.71
CA ASP A 57 -11.12 8.52 14.71
C ASP A 57 -9.77 7.89 14.30
N ASP A 58 -9.72 7.17 13.18
CA ASP A 58 -8.52 6.50 12.67
C ASP A 58 -7.69 7.43 11.80
N ARG A 59 -6.36 7.28 11.89
CA ARG A 59 -5.41 8.12 11.16
C ARG A 59 -4.38 7.32 10.40
N GLY A 60 -3.92 7.87 9.29
CA GLY A 60 -3.12 7.16 8.32
C GLY A 60 -2.45 8.08 7.31
N PHE A 61 -1.66 7.46 6.45
CA PHE A 61 -0.89 8.19 5.45
C PHE A 61 -0.51 7.33 4.25
N ILE A 62 -0.05 8.01 3.20
CA ILE A 62 0.61 7.39 2.06
C ILE A 62 2.09 7.18 2.39
N ILE A 63 2.63 5.98 2.15
CA ILE A 63 4.04 5.69 2.35
C ILE A 63 4.86 6.35 1.23
N ASP A 64 5.47 7.48 1.55
CA ASP A 64 6.39 8.22 0.68
C ASP A 64 7.87 7.86 0.94
N GLU A 65 8.80 8.54 0.26
CA GLU A 65 10.25 8.37 0.46
C GLU A 65 10.66 8.58 1.93
N ARG A 66 10.07 9.58 2.59
CA ARG A 66 10.43 9.95 3.95
C ARG A 66 9.98 8.90 4.95
N ILE A 67 8.73 8.46 4.89
CA ILE A 67 8.23 7.39 5.75
C ILE A 67 9.00 6.10 5.49
N ALA A 68 9.27 5.76 4.23
CA ALA A 68 10.04 4.57 3.90
C ALA A 68 11.45 4.61 4.50
N ALA A 69 12.14 5.74 4.41
CA ALA A 69 13.46 5.91 5.00
C ALA A 69 13.46 5.79 6.53
N LEU A 70 12.47 6.40 7.18
CA LEU A 70 12.29 6.34 8.63
C LEU A 70 12.04 4.90 9.12
N LEU A 71 11.23 4.13 8.40
CA LEU A 71 10.97 2.72 8.69
C LEU A 71 12.19 1.81 8.47
N GLN A 72 13.09 2.17 7.56
CA GLN A 72 14.36 1.46 7.33
C GLN A 72 15.46 1.87 8.32
N GLY A 73 15.25 2.88 9.16
CA GLY A 73 16.32 3.45 9.98
C GLY A 73 17.39 4.16 9.16
N ASN A 74 17.11 4.50 7.90
CA ASN A 74 18.08 5.10 6.98
C ASN A 74 18.04 6.63 7.04
N ARG A 75 19.22 7.26 6.99
CA ARG A 75 19.34 8.71 6.81
C ARG A 75 19.19 9.05 5.33
N ILE A 76 18.18 9.84 5.01
CA ILE A 76 18.02 10.42 3.66
C ILE A 76 18.28 11.92 3.67
N ALA A 77 18.71 12.46 2.52
CA ALA A 77 18.91 13.89 2.35
C ALA A 77 17.59 14.64 2.53
N GLY A 78 17.57 15.65 3.40
CA GLY A 78 16.38 16.44 3.71
C GLY A 78 15.58 15.98 4.95
N VAL A 79 15.97 14.88 5.60
CA VAL A 79 15.42 14.48 6.90
C VAL A 79 16.45 14.78 8.00
N SER A 80 16.07 15.58 8.99
CA SER A 80 16.98 15.93 10.07
C SER A 80 17.16 14.76 11.05
N PRO A 81 18.28 14.69 11.79
CA PRO A 81 18.44 13.71 12.87
C PRO A 81 17.31 13.76 13.91
N ASN A 82 16.73 14.94 14.14
CA ASN A 82 15.61 15.12 15.05
C ASN A 82 14.32 14.48 14.52
N ASP A 83 14.10 14.51 13.20
CA ASP A 83 12.95 13.87 12.58
C ASP A 83 13.02 12.35 12.69
N ILE A 84 14.23 11.79 12.53
CA ILE A 84 14.49 10.36 12.74
C ILE A 84 14.29 10.02 14.21
N ALA A 85 14.85 10.84 15.12
CA ALA A 85 14.72 10.60 16.55
C ALA A 85 13.26 10.63 17.05
N ALA A 86 12.42 11.46 16.43
CA ALA A 86 11.01 11.57 16.80
C ALA A 86 10.13 10.42 16.29
N PHE A 87 10.55 9.72 15.23
CA PHE A 87 9.78 8.64 14.61
C PHE A 87 10.38 7.26 14.90
N ASN A 88 11.69 7.10 14.79
CA ASN A 88 12.42 5.86 15.05
C ASN A 88 13.72 6.19 15.79
N PRO A 89 13.64 6.52 17.10
CA PRO A 89 14.78 6.97 17.89
C PRO A 89 15.96 6.01 17.90
N GLU A 90 15.67 4.70 17.85
CA GLU A 90 16.70 3.66 17.88
C GLU A 90 17.20 3.29 16.47
N MET A 91 16.68 3.92 15.42
CA MET A 91 17.04 3.66 14.02
C MET A 91 16.91 2.16 13.64
N ILE A 92 15.89 1.49 14.18
CA ILE A 92 15.65 0.06 13.93
C ILE A 92 15.11 -0.13 12.50
N PRO A 93 15.70 -1.02 11.68
CA PRO A 93 15.16 -1.33 10.36
C PRO A 93 13.96 -2.29 10.49
N PHE A 94 12.74 -1.76 10.40
CA PHE A 94 11.51 -2.56 10.49
C PHE A 94 11.12 -3.23 9.17
N ILE A 95 11.54 -2.66 8.03
CA ILE A 95 11.25 -3.18 6.69
C ILE A 95 12.38 -2.82 5.75
N GLU A 96 12.57 -3.63 4.71
CA GLU A 96 13.36 -3.29 3.53
C GLU A 96 12.46 -3.40 2.31
N PHE A 97 12.24 -2.28 1.60
CA PHE A 97 11.42 -2.29 0.39
C PHE A 97 12.24 -2.78 -0.79
N SER A 98 11.66 -3.72 -1.55
CA SER A 98 12.36 -4.35 -2.68
C SER A 98 12.46 -3.45 -3.91
N ARG A 99 11.62 -2.43 -4.02
CA ARG A 99 11.47 -1.60 -5.22
C ARG A 99 11.15 -0.16 -4.87
N TYR A 100 11.82 0.76 -5.55
CA TYR A 100 11.57 2.19 -5.44
C TYR A 100 11.21 2.81 -6.79
N SER A 101 10.35 3.83 -6.76
CA SER A 101 10.09 4.65 -7.94
C SER A 101 11.33 5.50 -8.22
N PRO A 102 11.82 5.55 -9.46
CA PRO A 102 12.94 6.42 -9.81
C PRO A 102 12.58 7.92 -9.73
N VAL A 103 11.28 8.24 -9.75
CA VAL A 103 10.77 9.63 -9.73
C VAL A 103 10.51 10.07 -8.31
N THR A 104 9.71 9.31 -7.56
CA THR A 104 9.29 9.72 -6.21
C THR A 104 10.17 9.17 -5.10
N ARG A 105 11.09 8.23 -5.41
CA ARG A 105 11.92 7.49 -4.44
C ARG A 105 11.13 6.86 -3.29
N ALA A 106 9.83 6.67 -3.48
CA ALA A 106 8.93 5.96 -2.58
C ALA A 106 8.83 4.48 -3.02
N PRO A 107 8.41 3.57 -2.12
CA PRO A 107 8.17 2.18 -2.46
C PRO A 107 7.20 2.04 -3.64
N ALA A 108 7.59 1.22 -4.63
CA ALA A 108 6.88 1.16 -5.90
C ALA A 108 5.99 -0.09 -6.00
N ASN A 109 4.68 0.14 -6.10
CA ASN A 109 3.73 -0.89 -6.51
C ASN A 109 4.07 -1.37 -7.95
N PRO A 110 4.20 -2.68 -8.21
CA PRO A 110 4.46 -3.25 -9.54
C PRO A 110 3.45 -2.87 -10.63
N PHE A 111 2.27 -2.39 -10.28
CA PHE A 111 1.26 -1.89 -11.21
C PHE A 111 1.34 -0.39 -11.50
N LYS A 112 2.22 0.34 -10.81
CA LYS A 112 2.43 1.77 -11.05
C LYS A 112 3.13 1.96 -12.41
N PRO A 113 2.57 2.77 -13.33
CA PRO A 113 3.26 3.09 -14.57
C PRO A 113 4.54 3.90 -14.27
N ASN A 114 5.63 3.55 -14.95
CA ASN A 114 6.90 4.28 -14.87
C ASN A 114 6.84 5.57 -15.73
N ASN A 115 5.85 6.44 -15.46
CA ASN A 115 5.72 7.70 -16.16
C ASN A 115 6.38 8.83 -15.35
N PRO A 116 7.30 9.61 -15.95
CA PRO A 116 8.00 10.70 -15.26
C PRO A 116 7.15 11.95 -14.99
N GLY A 117 5.88 11.97 -15.41
CA GLY A 117 5.09 13.21 -15.56
C GLY A 117 4.26 13.67 -14.35
N ALA A 118 4.01 12.84 -13.34
CA ALA A 118 3.33 13.26 -12.11
C ALA A 118 3.52 12.23 -10.98
N PRO A 119 3.57 12.67 -9.71
CA PRO A 119 3.44 11.76 -8.57
C PRO A 119 2.04 11.11 -8.57
N ASP A 120 1.90 9.95 -9.19
CA ASP A 120 0.69 9.10 -9.06
C ASP A 120 0.66 8.48 -7.65
N THR A 121 -0.23 9.00 -6.81
CA THR A 121 -0.50 8.53 -5.44
C THR A 121 -1.55 7.43 -5.40
N THR A 122 -2.34 7.26 -6.46
CA THR A 122 -3.44 6.29 -6.54
C THR A 122 -2.94 4.87 -6.27
N ARG A 123 -1.80 4.49 -6.89
CA ARG A 123 -1.17 3.17 -6.73
C ARG A 123 -0.05 3.14 -5.70
N ALA A 124 0.05 4.14 -4.82
CA ALA A 124 0.98 4.10 -3.70
C ALA A 124 0.50 3.11 -2.62
N TYR A 125 1.40 2.73 -1.71
CA TYR A 125 1.03 1.98 -0.51
C TYR A 125 0.48 2.94 0.53
N LYS A 126 -0.64 2.57 1.13
CA LYS A 126 -1.42 3.38 2.06
C LYS A 126 -1.61 2.58 3.33
N VAL A 127 -1.58 3.27 4.47
CA VAL A 127 -1.78 2.65 5.78
C VAL A 127 -2.74 3.49 6.60
N LEU A 128 -3.59 2.81 7.37
CA LEU A 128 -4.50 3.40 8.34
C LEU A 128 -4.37 2.58 9.64
N PHE A 129 -4.27 3.28 10.77
CA PHE A 129 -4.11 2.68 12.09
C PHE A 129 -5.38 2.86 12.90
N ASP A 130 -5.76 1.80 13.62
CA ASP A 130 -6.79 1.88 14.65
C ASP A 130 -6.22 2.68 15.83
N THR A 131 -6.74 3.90 16.02
CA THR A 131 -6.32 4.79 17.11
C THR A 131 -7.31 4.88 18.26
N ASN A 132 -8.56 4.42 18.08
CA ASN A 132 -9.58 4.44 19.12
C ASN A 132 -9.67 3.10 19.90
N GLY A 133 -9.01 2.05 19.41
CA GLY A 133 -8.91 0.73 20.03
C GLY A 133 -10.14 -0.17 19.84
N ASP A 134 -11.06 0.18 18.94
CA ASP A 134 -12.28 -0.58 18.66
C ASP A 134 -12.04 -1.81 17.77
N ARG A 135 -10.81 -1.97 17.24
CA ARG A 135 -10.37 -3.02 16.31
C ARG A 135 -11.17 -3.07 15.02
N ARG A 136 -11.73 -1.94 14.60
CA ARG A 136 -12.54 -1.80 13.41
C ARG A 136 -12.07 -0.59 12.62
N ILE A 137 -11.44 -0.87 11.48
CA ILE A 137 -10.98 0.18 10.56
C ILE A 137 -11.92 0.30 9.37
N ASP A 138 -12.45 1.50 9.16
CA ASP A 138 -13.21 1.85 7.96
C ASP A 138 -12.26 2.55 6.96
N VAL A 139 -11.76 1.83 5.95
CA VAL A 139 -10.91 2.44 4.92
C VAL A 139 -11.74 3.29 3.98
N ARG A 140 -11.32 4.55 3.80
CA ARG A 140 -11.76 5.46 2.74
C ARG A 140 -10.55 5.90 1.92
N ASP A 141 -10.46 5.39 0.69
CA ASP A 141 -9.32 5.69 -0.17
C ASP A 141 -9.39 7.14 -0.67
N PRO A 142 -8.33 7.96 -0.47
CA PRO A 142 -8.38 9.38 -0.79
C PRO A 142 -8.37 9.67 -2.29
N ASP A 143 -7.82 8.76 -3.11
CA ASP A 143 -7.68 8.97 -4.56
C ASP A 143 -8.90 8.47 -5.34
N THR A 144 -9.49 7.35 -4.90
CA THR A 144 -10.58 6.67 -5.61
C THR A 144 -11.94 6.87 -4.97
N GLY A 145 -11.99 7.33 -3.71
CA GLY A 145 -13.23 7.43 -2.93
C GLY A 145 -13.81 6.08 -2.51
N PHE A 146 -13.09 4.98 -2.75
CA PHE A 146 -13.51 3.63 -2.35
C PHE A 146 -13.67 3.55 -0.83
N THR A 147 -14.72 2.85 -0.36
CA THR A 147 -14.98 2.63 1.06
C THR A 147 -15.15 1.16 1.40
N THR A 148 -14.58 0.71 2.52
CA THR A 148 -14.85 -0.62 3.08
C THR A 148 -15.99 -0.58 4.11
N ASN A 149 -16.60 -1.74 4.39
CA ASN A 149 -17.61 -1.91 5.44
C ASN A 149 -16.97 -2.53 6.71
N GLY A 150 -16.09 -1.81 7.39
CA GLY A 150 -15.48 -2.22 8.66
C GLY A 150 -14.58 -3.43 8.57
N ILE A 151 -13.27 -3.20 8.47
CA ILE A 151 -12.24 -4.24 8.55
C ILE A 151 -11.94 -4.52 10.02
N ILE A 152 -12.01 -5.79 10.43
CA ILE A 152 -11.58 -6.19 11.78
C ILE A 152 -10.06 -6.31 11.81
N ALA A 153 -9.37 -5.23 12.18
CA ALA A 153 -7.92 -5.16 12.29
C ALA A 153 -7.50 -3.94 13.10
N ASN A 154 -6.26 -3.94 13.62
CA ASN A 154 -5.66 -2.75 14.24
C ASN A 154 -4.85 -1.90 13.23
N ILE A 155 -4.64 -2.45 12.04
CA ILE A 155 -3.92 -1.80 10.95
C ILE A 155 -4.50 -2.29 9.63
N ALA A 156 -4.76 -1.36 8.72
CA ALA A 156 -5.16 -1.63 7.36
C ALA A 156 -4.08 -1.10 6.43
N VAL A 157 -3.52 -1.97 5.57
CA VAL A 157 -2.55 -1.58 4.54
C VAL A 157 -3.13 -1.94 3.20
N TRP A 158 -3.12 -1.00 2.24
CA TRP A 158 -3.66 -1.25 0.91
C TRP A 158 -2.96 -0.48 -0.19
N THR A 159 -3.31 -0.84 -1.41
CA THR A 159 -2.99 -0.10 -2.61
C THR A 159 -4.10 -0.31 -3.64
N ILE A 160 -4.03 0.42 -4.76
CA ILE A 160 -4.94 0.24 -5.88
C ILE A 160 -4.23 -0.55 -6.97
N ILE A 161 -4.92 -1.54 -7.54
CA ILE A 161 -4.43 -2.33 -8.67
C ILE A 161 -5.46 -2.36 -9.80
N PRO A 162 -5.05 -2.60 -11.06
CA PRO A 162 -6.01 -2.76 -12.14
C PRO A 162 -6.89 -4.00 -11.92
N GLY A 163 -8.22 -3.85 -12.00
CA GLY A 163 -9.16 -4.95 -11.83
C GLY A 163 -8.99 -6.04 -12.88
N THR A 164 -9.34 -7.28 -12.54
CA THR A 164 -9.32 -8.41 -13.49
C THR A 164 -10.44 -8.28 -14.52
N ARG A 165 -10.23 -8.79 -15.74
CA ARG A 165 -11.33 -8.87 -16.72
C ARG A 165 -12.40 -9.78 -16.14
N GLN A 166 -13.59 -9.25 -15.96
CA GLN A 166 -14.78 -10.00 -15.60
C GLN A 166 -15.73 -9.97 -16.79
N ASN A 167 -16.49 -11.05 -16.95
CA ASN A 167 -17.62 -11.06 -17.86
C ASN A 167 -18.89 -11.00 -17.01
N ASP A 168 -19.90 -10.28 -17.48
CA ASP A 168 -21.21 -10.26 -16.87
C ASP A 168 -21.88 -11.65 -16.96
N ALA A 169 -23.05 -11.80 -16.32
CA ALA A 169 -23.82 -13.05 -16.37
C ALA A 169 -24.26 -13.45 -17.81
N ALA A 170 -24.18 -12.52 -18.76
CA ALA A 170 -24.49 -12.73 -20.17
C ALA A 170 -23.24 -12.99 -21.04
N GLY A 171 -22.04 -13.02 -20.44
CA GLY A 171 -20.78 -13.28 -21.14
C GLY A 171 -20.13 -12.06 -21.79
N ASN A 172 -20.65 -10.85 -21.57
CA ASN A 172 -20.05 -9.62 -22.09
C ASN A 172 -18.93 -9.13 -21.17
N PRO A 173 -17.83 -8.61 -21.72
CA PRO A 173 -16.75 -8.06 -20.90
C PRO A 173 -17.21 -6.82 -20.13
N GLU A 174 -17.08 -6.86 -18.81
CA GLU A 174 -17.33 -5.70 -17.96
C GLU A 174 -16.20 -4.66 -18.06
N PRO A 175 -16.49 -3.37 -17.82
CA PRO A 175 -15.47 -2.33 -17.76
C PRO A 175 -14.42 -2.68 -16.69
N LEU A 176 -13.14 -2.68 -17.09
CA LEU A 176 -12.02 -2.85 -16.16
C LEU A 176 -11.98 -1.64 -15.22
N LYS A 177 -12.44 -1.83 -13.99
CA LYS A 177 -12.32 -0.84 -12.92
C LYS A 177 -11.09 -1.15 -12.08
N ASP A 178 -10.39 -0.11 -11.63
CA ASP A 178 -9.38 -0.26 -10.60
C ASP A 178 -10.03 -0.83 -9.33
N GLU A 179 -9.30 -1.69 -8.62
CA GLU A 179 -9.77 -2.34 -7.40
C GLU A 179 -8.84 -2.02 -6.23
N ILE A 180 -9.42 -1.93 -5.04
CA ILE A 180 -8.63 -1.91 -3.81
C ILE A 180 -8.02 -3.28 -3.59
N PHE A 181 -6.79 -3.30 -3.14
CA PHE A 181 -6.10 -4.52 -2.75
C PHE A 181 -5.44 -4.31 -1.41
N GLY A 182 -6.03 -4.90 -0.38
CA GLY A 182 -5.67 -4.68 1.02
C GLY A 182 -5.20 -5.95 1.71
N THR A 183 -4.60 -5.78 2.89
CA THR A 183 -4.15 -6.90 3.73
C THR A 183 -5.29 -7.71 4.34
N TRP A 184 -6.50 -7.16 4.37
CA TRP A 184 -7.71 -7.83 4.83
C TRP A 184 -8.31 -8.78 3.78
N ASP A 185 -7.91 -8.64 2.52
CA ASP A 185 -8.37 -9.54 1.47
C ASP A 185 -7.74 -10.92 1.67
N SER A 186 -8.57 -11.97 1.70
CA SER A 186 -8.07 -13.33 1.55
C SER A 186 -7.46 -13.45 0.15
N PHE A 187 -6.16 -13.70 0.04
CA PHE A 187 -5.54 -13.93 -1.26
C PHE A 187 -6.16 -15.20 -1.88
N SER A 188 -7.09 -15.00 -2.82
CA SER A 188 -7.78 -16.07 -3.52
C SER A 188 -7.34 -16.09 -4.97
N ILE A 189 -7.02 -17.29 -5.47
CA ILE A 189 -6.76 -17.55 -6.88
C ILE A 189 -8.15 -17.59 -7.57
N LYS A 190 -8.73 -16.44 -7.88
CA LYS A 190 -9.94 -16.35 -8.71
C LYS A 190 -9.59 -15.73 -10.05
#